data_AF-A0A0H3FB99-F1
#
_entry.id   AF-A0A0H3FB99-F1
#
_cell.length_a   1.000
_cell.length_b   1.000
_cell.length_c   1.000
_cell.angle_alpha   90.00
_cell.angle_beta   90.00
_cell.angle_gamma   90.00
#
_symmetry.space_group_name_H-M   'P 1'
#
loop_
_entity.id
_entity.type
_entity.pdbx_description
1 polymer ?
#
loop_
_entity_poly.entity_id
_entity_poly.type
_entity_poly.pdbx_seq_one_letter_code
_entity_poly.pdbx_strand_id
1 'polypeptide(L)'
;MGQLVSLVEWAAGPNGFKEPPSKATLHRIAKTRQTYPPAVKQGRRWVVDEEARFVGMVERVEISNHLPASARTLVEKALNGSKTP
;
A
#
# COMPACT_ATOMS: atom_id res chain seq x y z
N MET A 1 11.23 -11.95 11.73
CA MET A 1 10.23 -10.87 11.83
C MET A 1 10.87 -9.80 12.67
N GLY A 2 11.18 -8.67 12.04
CA GLY A 2 11.72 -7.49 12.71
C GLY A 2 10.63 -6.77 13.50
N GLN A 3 11.01 -5.63 14.08
CA GLN A 3 10.07 -4.77 14.79
C GLN A 3 9.05 -4.18 13.81
N LEU A 4 7.78 -4.10 14.22
CA LEU A 4 6.76 -3.38 13.43
C LEU A 4 6.93 -1.88 13.64
N VAL A 5 7.14 -1.16 12.55
CA VAL A 5 7.31 0.30 12.53
C VAL A 5 6.24 0.95 11.66
N SER A 6 6.06 2.27 11.77
CA SER A 6 5.15 2.97 10.85
C SER A 6 5.71 2.98 9.43
N LEU A 7 4.83 3.07 8.42
CA LEU A 7 5.27 3.20 7.02
C LEU A 7 6.20 4.39 6.79
N VAL A 8 6.02 5.48 7.54
CA VAL A 8 6.82 6.70 7.37
C VAL A 8 8.23 6.46 7.90
N GLU A 9 8.35 5.84 9.08
CA GLU A 9 9.65 5.47 9.66
C GLU A 9 10.39 4.46 8.78
N TRP A 10 9.71 3.39 8.36
CA TRP A 10 10.30 2.41 7.43
C TRP A 10 10.77 3.06 6.12
N ALA A 11 9.95 3.93 5.53
CA ALA A 11 10.29 4.58 4.26
C ALA A 11 11.50 5.52 4.36
N ALA A 12 11.72 6.13 5.52
CA ALA A 12 12.89 6.97 5.81
C ALA A 12 14.08 6.17 6.37
N GLY A 13 13.87 4.91 6.70
CA GLY A 13 14.88 4.01 7.25
C GLY A 13 15.81 3.40 6.19
N PRO A 14 16.79 2.59 6.62
CA PRO A 14 17.80 2.02 5.73
C PRO A 14 17.24 1.07 4.67
N ASN A 15 16.10 0.43 4.96
CA ASN A 15 15.42 -0.50 4.05
C ASN A 15 14.34 0.17 3.18
N GLY A 16 14.15 1.48 3.34
CA GLY A 16 13.14 2.28 2.66
C GLY A 16 13.65 2.89 1.35
N PHE A 17 13.37 4.17 1.17
CA PHE A 17 13.73 4.91 -0.04
C PHE A 17 14.78 5.97 0.29
N LYS A 18 15.74 6.18 -0.62
CA LYS A 18 16.68 7.30 -0.53
C LYS A 18 15.95 8.66 -0.42
N GLU A 19 14.86 8.78 -1.17
CA GLU A 19 13.93 9.91 -1.11
C GLU A 19 12.52 9.36 -0.81
N PRO A 20 12.05 9.44 0.45
CA PRO A 20 10.77 8.87 0.84
C PRO A 20 9.58 9.49 0.09
N PRO A 21 8.67 8.68 -0.48
CA PRO A 21 7.49 9.19 -1.16
C PRO A 21 6.48 9.77 -0.15
N SER A 22 5.50 10.51 -0.67
CA SER A 22 4.46 11.11 0.17
C SER A 22 3.66 10.07 0.96
N LYS A 23 3.08 10.48 2.09
CA LYS A 23 2.22 9.62 2.93
C LYS A 23 1.06 8.98 2.14
N ALA A 24 0.48 9.72 1.19
CA ALA A 24 -0.58 9.19 0.33
C ALA A 24 -0.07 8.04 -0.55
N THR A 25 1.12 8.20 -1.13
CA THR A 25 1.80 7.14 -1.91
C THR A 25 2.16 5.95 -1.03
N LEU A 26 2.68 6.16 0.19
CA LEU A 26 2.96 5.09 1.14
C LEU A 26 1.69 4.29 1.51
N HIS A 27 0.56 4.96 1.74
CA HIS A 27 -0.72 4.28 1.95
C HIS A 27 -1.15 3.45 0.73
N ARG A 28 -0.88 3.92 -0.48
CA ARG A 28 -1.15 3.15 -1.71
C ARG A 28 -0.25 1.91 -1.78
N ILE A 29 1.04 2.05 -1.51
CA ILE A 29 2.02 0.94 -1.43
C ILE A 29 1.51 -0.15 -0.47
N ALA A 30 1.06 0.23 0.73
CA ALA A 30 0.54 -0.73 1.70
C ALA A 30 -0.79 -1.37 1.27
N LYS A 31 -1.76 -0.57 0.80
CA LYS A 31 -3.06 -1.09 0.32
C LYS A 31 -2.90 -2.10 -0.82
N THR A 32 -1.91 -1.87 -1.69
CA THR A 32 -1.62 -2.71 -2.86
C THR A 32 -0.53 -3.74 -2.60
N ARG A 33 -0.15 -3.98 -1.33
CA ARG A 33 0.79 -5.01 -0.89
C ARG A 33 2.17 -4.97 -1.59
N GLN A 34 2.68 -3.78 -1.87
CA GLN A 34 3.98 -3.60 -2.56
C GLN A 34 5.20 -3.75 -1.63
N THR A 35 5.04 -4.45 -0.50
CA THR A 35 6.09 -4.70 0.48
C THR A 35 6.15 -6.18 0.78
N TYR A 36 7.35 -6.70 1.06
CA TYR A 36 7.53 -8.08 1.51
C TYR A 36 8.42 -8.12 2.76
N PRO A 37 7.92 -8.59 3.92
CA PRO A 37 6.53 -8.98 4.19
C PRO A 37 5.51 -7.83 3.98
N PRO A 38 4.24 -8.12 3.67
CA PRO A 38 3.24 -7.08 3.38
C PRO A 38 2.92 -6.25 4.62
N ALA A 39 2.84 -4.94 4.43
CA ALA A 39 2.34 -4.02 5.45
C ALA A 39 0.92 -4.39 5.90
N VAL A 40 0.65 -4.22 7.20
CA VAL A 40 -0.61 -4.57 7.84
C VAL A 40 -1.26 -3.34 8.47
N LYS A 41 -2.60 -3.33 8.48
CA LYS A 41 -3.37 -2.23 9.06
C LYS A 41 -3.70 -2.54 10.52
N GLN A 42 -3.14 -1.75 11.44
CA GLN A 42 -3.45 -1.80 12.87
C GLN A 42 -4.26 -0.57 13.27
N GLY A 43 -5.57 -0.76 13.44
CA GLY A 43 -6.52 0.32 13.70
C GLY A 43 -6.50 1.38 12.58
N ARG A 44 -6.12 2.61 12.93
CA ARG A 44 -6.03 3.76 12.01
C ARG A 44 -4.66 3.91 11.33
N ARG A 45 -3.70 3.02 11.62
CA ARG A 45 -2.31 3.13 11.15
C ARG A 45 -1.92 1.92 10.29
N TRP A 46 -1.04 2.17 9.34
CA TRP A 46 -0.35 1.10 8.62
C TRP A 46 1.03 0.91 9.25
N VAL A 47 1.37 -0.35 9.51
CA VAL A 47 2.68 -0.75 10.03
C VAL A 47 3.30 -1.79 9.11
N VAL A 48 4.61 -1.87 9.12
CA VAL A 48 5.40 -2.76 8.28
C VAL A 48 6.57 -3.30 9.09
N ASP A 49 7.01 -4.51 8.78
CA ASP A 49 8.25 -5.06 9.34
C ASP A 49 9.41 -4.13 8.95
N GLU A 50 10.25 -3.75 9.91
CA GLU A 50 11.41 -2.87 9.69
C GLU A 50 12.38 -3.40 8.61
N GLU A 51 12.45 -4.72 8.46
CA GLU A 51 13.28 -5.39 7.45
C GLU A 51 12.55 -5.64 6.12
N ALA A 52 11.30 -5.19 6.01
CA ALA A 52 10.53 -5.36 4.77
C ALA A 52 11.19 -4.62 3.61
N ARG A 53 11.04 -5.19 2.41
CA ARG A 53 11.54 -4.59 1.17
C ARG A 53 10.40 -4.09 0.32
N PHE A 54 10.62 -2.97 -0.36
CA PHE A 54 9.75 -2.55 -1.45
C PHE A 54 9.94 -3.51 -2.64
N VAL A 55 8.87 -4.19 -3.03
CA VAL A 55 8.88 -5.17 -4.14
C VAL A 55 8.12 -4.67 -5.37
N GLY A 56 7.57 -3.45 -5.31
CA GLY A 56 6.71 -2.92 -6.35
C GLY A 56 5.38 -3.68 -6.44
N MET A 57 4.64 -3.46 -7.52
CA MET A 57 3.38 -4.14 -7.78
C MET A 57 3.66 -5.53 -8.37
N VAL A 58 3.76 -6.53 -7.49
CA VAL A 58 4.05 -7.92 -7.87
C VAL A 58 2.84 -8.60 -8.52
N GLU A 59 1.63 -8.18 -8.15
CA GLU A 59 0.38 -8.78 -8.65
C GLU A 59 -0.67 -7.69 -8.88
N ARG A 60 -1.42 -7.81 -9.97
CA ARG A 60 -2.55 -6.92 -10.25
C ARG A 60 -3.72 -7.36 -9.39
N VAL A 61 -4.30 -6.42 -8.63
CA VAL A 61 -5.55 -6.70 -7.89
C VAL A 61 -6.63 -7.04 -8.91
N GLU A 62 -7.05 -8.31 -8.95
CA GLU A 62 -8.16 -8.74 -9.80
C GLU A 62 -9.48 -8.25 -9.20
N ILE A 63 -10.19 -7.45 -9.99
CA ILE A 63 -11.53 -6.99 -9.64
C ILE A 63 -12.51 -7.91 -10.33
N SER A 64 -13.31 -8.63 -9.53
CA SER A 64 -14.29 -9.60 -10.02
C SER A 64 -15.20 -8.98 -11.09
N ASN A 65 -15.37 -9.70 -12.20
CA ASN A 65 -16.27 -9.33 -13.29
C ASN A 65 -17.75 -9.56 -12.94
N HIS A 66 -18.04 -10.23 -11.82
CA HIS A 66 -19.41 -10.45 -11.34
C HIS A 66 -19.96 -9.25 -10.54
N LEU A 67 -19.13 -8.24 -10.27
CA LEU A 67 -19.59 -7.03 -9.59
C LEU A 67 -20.45 -6.18 -10.54
N PRO A 68 -21.58 -5.63 -10.08
CA PRO A 68 -22.30 -4.59 -10.81
C PRO A 68 -21.37 -3.42 -11.17
N ALA A 69 -21.62 -2.77 -12.31
CA ALA A 69 -20.74 -1.72 -12.83
C ALA A 69 -20.44 -0.61 -11.80
N SER A 70 -21.46 -0.19 -11.03
CA SER A 70 -21.30 0.82 -9.98
C SER A 70 -20.38 0.36 -8.84
N ALA A 71 -20.53 -0.88 -8.38
CA ALA A 71 -19.67 -1.46 -7.35
C ALA A 71 -18.23 -1.62 -7.86
N ARG A 72 -18.07 -2.06 -9.10
CA ARG A 72 -16.76 -2.18 -9.76
C ARG A 72 -16.05 -0.83 -9.81
N THR A 73 -16.72 0.22 -10.29
CA THR A 73 -16.16 1.58 -10.33
C THR A 73 -15.77 2.09 -8.95
N LEU A 74 -16.55 1.74 -7.91
CA LEU A 74 -16.23 2.14 -6.53
C LEU A 74 -14.96 1.45 -6.01
N VAL A 75 -14.79 0.15 -6.29
CA VAL A 75 -13.57 -0.60 -5.96
C VAL A 75 -12.36 -0.04 -6.73
N GLU A 76 -12.51 0.22 -8.02
CA GLU A 76 -11.45 0.81 -8.86
C GLU A 76 -10.99 2.17 -8.30
N LYS A 77 -11.93 3.05 -7.92
CA LYS A 77 -11.63 4.35 -7.28
C LYS A 77 -10.95 4.17 -5.92
N ALA A 78 -11.35 3.19 -5.13
CA ALA A 78 -10.76 2.94 -3.82
C ALA A 78 -9.29 2.45 -3.91
N LEU A 79 -8.97 1.68 -4.95
CA LEU A 79 -7.63 1.15 -5.23
C LEU A 79 -6.72 2.19 -5.90
N ASN A 80 -7.22 2.84 -6.95
CA ASN A 80 -6.41 3.70 -7.82
C ASN A 80 -6.46 5.19 -7.44
N GLY A 81 -7.37 5.57 -6.54
CA GLY A 81 -7.73 6.96 -6.29
C GLY A 81 -8.73 7.49 -7.33
N SER A 82 -9.47 8.53 -6.96
CA SER A 82 -10.30 9.28 -7.90
C SER A 82 -9.43 10.32 -8.61
N LYS A 83 -9.40 10.31 -9.95
CA LYS A 83 -9.00 11.49 -10.71
C LYS A 83 -10.16 12.48 -10.66
N THR A 84 -9.97 13.64 -10.04
CA THR A 84 -10.85 14.79 -10.26
C THR A 84 -10.59 15.30 -11.67
N PRO A 85 -11.63 15.55 -12.49
CA PRO A 85 -11.47 16.25 -13.77
C PRO A 85 -10.94 17.68 -13.57
#